data_AF-A0A2T2W6B0-F1
#
_entry.id   AF-A0A2T2W6B0-F1
#
_cell.length_a   1.000
_cell.length_b   1.000
_cell.length_c   1.000
_cell.angle_alpha   90.00
_cell.angle_beta   90.00
_cell.angle_gamma   90.00
#
_symmetry.space_group_name_H-M   'P 1'
#
loop_
_entity.id
_entity.type
_entity.pdbx_description
1 polymer ?
#
loop_
_entity_poly.entity_id
_entity_poly.type
_entity_poly.pdbx_seq_one_letter_code
_entity_poly.pdbx_strand_id
1 'polypeptide(L)'
;MDELQIDSEIPLHLILAAMSNENVMFKKTSAADFCAKWTPDKKGVAPDQRGFREASKALLAELTGYQVTSTNIWLSDRERTPELVEKYLTLVDLVWTAEKMREEATEQ
;
A
#
# COMPACT_ATOMS: atom_id res chain seq x y z
N MET A 1 10.60 -32.22 18.10
CA MET A 1 9.76 -31.57 17.08
C MET A 1 8.94 -30.57 17.84
N ASP A 2 9.45 -29.34 17.94
CA ASP A 2 8.69 -28.24 18.52
C ASP A 2 8.13 -27.44 17.35
N GLU A 3 6.80 -27.37 17.29
CA GLU A 3 6.06 -26.56 16.34
C GLU A 3 6.21 -25.09 16.74
N LEU A 4 6.84 -24.29 15.88
CA LEU A 4 6.81 -22.84 15.99
C LEU A 4 5.40 -22.36 15.60
N GLN A 5 4.53 -22.23 16.60
CA GLN A 5 3.30 -21.47 16.48
C GLN A 5 3.64 -20.00 16.25
N ILE A 6 3.54 -19.54 15.00
CA ILE A 6 3.61 -18.13 14.65
C ILE A 6 2.18 -17.59 14.68
N ASP A 7 1.74 -17.16 15.86
CA ASP A 7 0.53 -16.35 16.03
C ASP A 7 0.77 -14.99 15.34
N SER A 8 0.37 -14.87 14.08
CA SER A 8 0.60 -13.68 13.25
C SER A 8 -0.51 -12.61 13.39
N GLU A 9 -0.95 -12.33 14.62
CA GLU A 9 -1.76 -11.13 14.88
C GLU A 9 -0.82 -9.99 15.26
N ILE A 10 -0.40 -9.19 14.28
CA ILE A 10 0.28 -7.92 14.57
C ILE A 10 -0.68 -7.11 15.44
N PRO A 11 -0.32 -6.78 16.70
CA PRO A 11 -1.27 -6.16 17.60
C PRO A 11 -1.67 -4.78 17.09
N LEU A 12 -2.97 -4.55 16.93
CA LEU A 12 -3.52 -3.26 16.48
C LEU A 12 -2.98 -2.07 17.30
N HIS A 13 -2.67 -2.29 18.58
CA HIS A 13 -2.10 -1.25 19.44
C HIS A 13 -0.68 -0.83 19.02
N LEU A 14 0.14 -1.72 18.44
CA LEU A 14 1.46 -1.38 17.91
C LEU A 14 1.36 -0.57 16.60
N ILE A 15 0.38 -0.91 15.75
CA ILE A 15 0.06 -0.14 14.54
C ILE A 15 -0.44 1.26 14.94
N LEU A 16 -1.36 1.35 15.90
CA LEU A 16 -1.88 2.61 16.41
C LEU A 16 -0.79 3.43 17.14
N ALA A 17 0.10 2.80 17.89
CA ALA A 17 1.22 3.48 18.55
C ALA A 17 2.23 4.04 17.53
N ALA A 18 2.51 3.30 16.46
CA ALA A 18 3.30 3.80 15.33
C ALA A 18 2.60 5.01 14.67
N MET A 19 1.29 4.96 14.49
CA MET A 19 0.50 6.08 13.94
C MET A 19 0.40 7.30 14.87
N SER A 20 0.60 7.13 16.18
CA SER A 20 0.43 8.18 17.20
C SER A 20 1.74 8.91 17.55
N ASN A 21 2.88 8.44 17.06
CA ASN A 21 4.18 9.03 17.34
C ASN A 21 4.44 10.21 16.39
N GLU A 22 4.19 11.44 16.84
CA GLU A 22 4.38 12.68 16.06
C GLU A 22 5.83 12.88 15.56
N ASN A 23 6.81 12.15 16.13
CA ASN A 23 8.23 12.20 15.75
C ASN A 23 8.68 11.12 14.76
N VAL A 24 7.84 10.14 14.42
CA VAL A 24 8.10 9.24 13.29
C VAL A 24 7.20 9.75 12.17
N MET A 25 7.71 10.71 11.40
CA MET A 25 7.05 11.15 10.18
C MET A 25 7.08 9.98 9.20
N PHE A 26 6.12 9.06 9.29
CA PHE A 26 5.87 8.08 8.24
C PHE A 26 5.69 8.89 6.97
N LYS A 27 6.68 8.78 6.07
CA LYS A 27 6.65 9.47 4.79
C LYS A 27 5.38 9.00 4.09
N LYS A 28 4.39 9.89 3.99
CA LYS A 28 3.09 9.58 3.38
C LYS A 28 3.33 9.08 1.96
N THR A 29 2.89 7.86 1.69
CA THR A 29 2.98 7.25 0.36
C THR A 29 1.96 7.92 -0.54
N SER A 30 2.44 8.58 -1.60
CA SER A 30 1.54 9.16 -2.60
C SER A 30 0.87 8.07 -3.41
N ALA A 31 -0.28 8.37 -4.02
CA ALA A 31 -0.97 7.41 -4.89
C ALA A 31 -0.09 6.97 -6.08
N ALA A 32 0.76 7.86 -6.59
CA ALA A 32 1.70 7.56 -7.67
C ALA A 32 2.81 6.59 -7.21
N ASP A 33 3.45 6.88 -6.07
CA ASP A 33 4.51 6.02 -5.52
C ASP A 33 3.96 4.64 -5.16
N PHE A 34 2.77 4.60 -4.54
CA PHE A 34 2.08 3.37 -4.19
C PHE A 34 1.84 2.49 -5.42
N CYS A 35 1.28 3.07 -6.47
CA CYS A 35 0.98 2.34 -7.70
C CYS A 35 2.24 1.91 -8.45
N ALA A 36 3.29 2.74 -8.49
CA ALA A 36 4.57 2.37 -9.08
C ALA A 36 5.15 1.10 -8.44
N LYS A 37 4.99 0.95 -7.12
CA LYS A 37 5.46 -0.21 -6.37
C LYS A 37 4.57 -1.44 -6.53
N TRP A 38 3.25 -1.28 -6.39
CA TRP A 38 2.36 -2.42 -6.19
C TRP A 38 1.51 -2.83 -7.40
N THR A 39 1.28 -1.94 -8.37
CA THR A 39 0.56 -2.31 -9.59
C THR A 39 1.23 -3.47 -10.36
N PRO A 40 2.58 -3.55 -10.46
CA PRO A 40 3.23 -4.70 -11.10
C PRO A 40 2.88 -6.02 -10.42
N ASP A 41 2.95 -6.07 -9.08
CA ASP A 41 2.68 -7.29 -8.33
C ASP A 41 1.20 -7.65 -8.32
N LYS A 42 0.32 -6.66 -8.11
CA LYS A 42 -1.12 -6.90 -7.87
C LYS A 42 -1.95 -6.95 -9.15
N LYS A 43 -1.48 -6.34 -10.24
CA LYS A 43 -2.18 -6.28 -11.53
C LYS A 43 -1.39 -6.88 -12.70
N GLY A 44 -0.11 -7.23 -12.50
CA GLY A 44 0.73 -7.81 -13.55
C GLY A 44 1.12 -6.81 -14.64
N VAL A 45 1.05 -5.50 -14.37
CA VAL A 45 1.37 -4.45 -15.35
C VAL A 45 2.48 -3.56 -14.82
N ALA A 46 3.59 -3.48 -15.56
CA ALA A 46 4.76 -2.68 -15.18
C ALA A 46 4.58 -1.17 -15.53
N PRO A 47 5.31 -0.24 -14.88
CA PRO A 47 5.12 1.20 -15.06
C PRO A 47 5.30 1.72 -16.49
N ASP A 48 6.14 1.05 -17.28
CA ASP A 48 6.45 1.36 -18.67
C ASP A 48 5.46 0.74 -19.67
N GLN A 49 4.57 -0.15 -19.21
CA GLN A 49 3.62 -0.84 -20.07
C GLN A 49 2.36 -0.02 -20.34
N ARG A 50 1.84 -0.17 -21.57
CA ARG A 50 0.54 0.37 -21.95
C ARG A 50 -0.56 -0.26 -21.06
N GLY A 51 -1.38 0.59 -20.44
CA GLY A 51 -2.44 0.15 -19.53
C GLY A 51 -2.06 0.19 -18.05
N PHE A 52 -0.80 0.54 -17.72
CA PHE A 52 -0.38 0.72 -16.32
C PHE A 52 -1.25 1.71 -15.56
N ARG A 53 -1.62 2.81 -16.21
CA ARG A 53 -2.46 3.84 -15.61
C ARG A 53 -3.87 3.32 -15.32
N GLU A 54 -4.44 2.55 -16.22
CA GLU A 54 -5.73 1.88 -16.05
C GLU A 54 -5.69 0.87 -14.92
N ALA A 55 -4.67 0.03 -14.87
CA ALA A 55 -4.45 -0.93 -13.80
C ALA A 55 -4.28 -0.25 -12.44
N SER A 56 -3.54 0.85 -12.39
CA SER A 56 -3.33 1.67 -11.18
C SER A 56 -4.63 2.32 -10.70
N LYS A 57 -5.45 2.85 -11.61
CA LYS A 57 -6.78 3.39 -11.26
C LYS A 57 -7.69 2.30 -10.69
N ALA A 58 -7.68 1.11 -11.28
CA ALA A 58 -8.47 -0.03 -10.81
C ALA A 58 -8.02 -0.48 -9.42
N LEU A 59 -6.71 -0.62 -9.20
CA LEU A 59 -6.14 -0.97 -7.90
C LEU A 59 -6.54 0.04 -6.80
N LEU A 60 -6.42 1.34 -7.07
CA LEU A 60 -6.83 2.37 -6.12
C LEU A 60 -8.34 2.34 -5.86
N ALA A 61 -9.17 2.11 -6.88
CA ALA A 61 -10.62 2.05 -6.73
C ALA A 61 -11.05 0.85 -5.89
N GLU A 62 -10.43 -0.32 -6.11
CA GLU A 62 -10.66 -1.53 -5.32
C GLU A 62 -10.27 -1.34 -3.85
N LEU A 63 -9.12 -0.72 -3.58
CA LEU A 63 -8.63 -0.55 -2.22
C LEU A 63 -9.41 0.49 -1.43
N THR A 64 -9.82 1.58 -2.07
CA THR A 64 -10.36 2.76 -1.38
C THR A 64 -11.88 2.88 -1.50
N GLY A 65 -12.51 2.15 -2.43
CA GLY A 65 -13.93 2.26 -2.75
C GLY A 65 -14.31 3.53 -3.51
N TYR A 66 -13.34 4.38 -3.86
CA TYR A 66 -13.60 5.60 -4.62
C TYR A 66 -13.74 5.35 -6.11
N GLN A 67 -14.44 6.26 -6.78
CA GLN A 67 -14.63 6.20 -8.23
C GLN A 67 -13.31 6.39 -8.99
N VAL A 68 -13.22 5.77 -10.17
CA VAL A 68 -12.08 5.84 -11.09
C VAL A 68 -11.69 7.28 -11.45
N THR A 69 -12.66 8.20 -11.50
CA THR A 69 -12.42 9.62 -11.76
C THR A 69 -11.59 10.26 -10.64
N SER A 70 -11.90 9.95 -9.38
CA SER A 70 -11.15 10.44 -8.22
C SER A 70 -9.74 9.85 -8.19
N THR A 71 -9.61 8.54 -8.44
CA THR A 71 -8.29 7.87 -8.42
C THR A 71 -7.37 8.38 -9.54
N ASN A 72 -7.91 8.73 -10.70
CA ASN A 72 -7.13 9.35 -11.78
C ASN A 72 -6.59 10.74 -11.42
N ILE A 73 -7.34 11.52 -10.64
CA ILE A 73 -6.90 12.82 -10.14
C ILE A 73 -5.69 12.64 -9.23
N TRP A 74 -5.75 11.71 -8.28
CA TRP A 74 -4.67 11.46 -7.31
C TRP A 74 -3.37 10.98 -7.97
N LEU A 75 -3.47 10.21 -9.05
CA LEU A 75 -2.32 9.79 -9.86
C LEU A 75 -1.66 10.94 -10.62
N SER A 76 -2.37 12.04 -10.84
CA SER A 76 -1.86 13.20 -11.59
C SER A 76 -1.48 14.37 -10.70
N ASP A 77 -2.15 14.48 -9.55
CA ASP A 77 -2.09 15.62 -8.66
C ASP A 77 -2.22 15.14 -7.21
N ARG A 78 -1.07 15.15 -6.54
CA ARG A 78 -0.96 14.71 -5.15
C ARG A 78 -1.76 15.61 -4.21
N GLU A 79 -1.79 16.93 -4.44
CA GLU A 79 -2.45 17.89 -3.53
C GLU A 79 -3.96 17.68 -3.47
N ARG A 80 -4.52 17.04 -4.51
CA ARG A 80 -5.93 16.68 -4.59
C ARG A 80 -6.26 15.31 -3.99
N THR A 81 -5.26 14.63 -3.44
CA THR A 81 -5.45 13.36 -2.72
C THR A 81 -5.90 13.66 -1.29
N PRO A 82 -7.05 13.14 -0.83
CA PRO A 82 -7.46 13.30 0.55
C PRO A 82 -6.40 12.74 1.50
N GLU A 83 -6.09 13.45 2.58
CA GLU A 83 -5.05 13.03 3.53
C GLU A 83 -5.32 11.61 4.10
N LEU A 84 -6.59 11.29 4.34
CA LEU A 84 -6.99 9.95 4.81
C LEU A 84 -6.61 8.85 3.81
N VAL A 85 -6.69 9.13 2.50
CA VAL A 85 -6.29 8.19 1.44
C VAL A 85 -4.78 7.98 1.49
N GLU A 86 -3.97 9.02 1.62
CA GLU A 86 -2.51 8.85 1.74
C GLU A 86 -2.13 8.04 3.00
N LYS A 87 -2.79 8.30 4.13
CA LYS A 87 -2.57 7.51 5.36
C LYS A 87 -2.95 6.03 5.16
N TYR A 88 -4.10 5.78 4.53
CA TYR A 88 -4.55 4.43 4.24
C TYR A 88 -3.59 3.69 3.28
N LEU A 89 -3.17 4.33 2.19
CA LEU A 89 -2.21 3.73 1.25
C LEU A 89 -0.85 3.46 1.91
N THR A 90 -0.42 4.31 2.85
CA THR A 90 0.79 4.07 3.65
C THR A 90 0.66 2.81 4.51
N LEU A 91 -0.50 2.60 5.15
CA LEU A 91 -0.74 1.38 5.92
C LEU A 91 -0.76 0.13 5.04
N VAL A 92 -1.44 0.18 3.89
CA VAL A 92 -1.47 -0.94 2.94
C VAL A 92 -0.07 -1.26 2.43
N ASP A 93 0.73 -0.24 2.11
CA ASP A 93 2.13 -0.39 1.68
C ASP A 93 2.98 -1.11 2.73
N LEU A 94 2.83 -0.77 4.00
CA LEU A 94 3.53 -1.42 5.10
C LEU A 94 3.14 -2.88 5.25
N VAL A 95 1.83 -3.19 5.21
CA VAL A 95 1.32 -4.55 5.33
C VAL A 95 1.84 -5.43 4.19
N TRP A 96 1.70 -4.97 2.94
CA TRP A 96 2.17 -5.74 1.78
C TRP A 96 3.69 -5.87 1.73
N THR A 97 4.44 -4.87 2.23
CA THR A 97 5.89 -4.99 2.38
C THR A 97 6.26 -6.09 3.38
N ALA A 98 5.58 -6.13 4.53
CA ALA A 98 5.81 -7.16 5.53
C ALA A 98 5.43 -8.57 5.02
N GLU A 99 4.37 -8.68 4.23
CA GLU A 99 3.99 -9.93 3.56
C GLU A 99 5.07 -10.41 2.60
N LYS A 100 5.59 -9.53 1.72
CA LYS A 100 6.68 -9.86 0.81
C LYS A 100 7.94 -10.32 1.55
N MET A 101 8.34 -9.59 2.59
CA MET A 101 9.52 -9.95 3.40
C MET A 101 9.37 -11.32 4.05
N ARG A 102 8.15 -11.68 4.47
CA ARG A 102 7.86 -13.00 5.03
C ARG A 102 7.96 -14.10 3.97
N GLU A 103 7.41 -13.87 2.78
CA GLU A 103 7.49 -14.82 1.65
C GLU A 103 8.95 -15.09 1.27
N GLU A 104 9.75 -14.03 1.11
CA GLU A 104 11.19 -14.12 0.80
C GLU A 104 11.98 -14.87 1.88
N ALA A 105 11.59 -14.76 3.16
CA ALA A 105 12.23 -15.46 4.26
C ALA A 105 11.88 -16.95 4.33
N THR A 106 10.75 -17.36 3.77
CA THR A 106 10.33 -18.78 3.69
C THR A 106 10.84 -19.52 2.46
N GLU A 107 11.34 -18.80 1.46
CA GLU A 107 11.95 -19.38 0.25
C GLU A 107 13.48 -19.61 0.38
N GLN A 108 14.08 -19.26 1.52
CA GLN A 108 15.48 -19.51 1.88
C GLN A 108 15.62 -20.73 2.79
#